data_AF-A0A953IK32-F1
#
_entry.id   AF-A0A953IK32-F1
#
_cell.length_a   1.000
_cell.length_b   1.000
_cell.length_c   1.000
_cell.angle_alpha   90.00
_cell.angle_beta   90.00
_cell.angle_gamma   90.00
#
_symmetry.space_group_name_H-M   'P 1'
#
loop_
_entity.id
_entity.type
_entity.pdbx_description
1 polymer ?
#
loop_
_entity_poly.entity_id
_entity_poly.type
_entity_poly.pdbx_seq_one_letter_code
_entity_poly.pdbx_strand_id
1 'polypeptide(L)'
;MNHTGTTARIMMGFVLLGLFVSGGAMLATHLSGTPLGWGLAFYHAAAGLAACVVPFLFLRRSLLDPLSDLRRAIQATRGDGDLSRRAPLAGSAATVETARAFNDLMESFQGIIGKVCFNSKQVGEAAEILIAEAKKVAGGSDQQRGAAEATMHAMEEMNIGINQVAENAEMTAANAQSARELSKKGAEIVDRASA
;
A
#
# COMPACT_ATOMS: atom_id res chain seq x y z
N MET A 1 4.63 -32.02 8.22
CA MET A 1 5.95 -32.47 7.72
C MET A 1 6.80 -32.90 8.91
N ASN A 2 7.30 -34.14 8.86
CA ASN A 2 7.68 -34.97 10.00
C ASN A 2 9.11 -34.65 10.51
N HIS A 3 9.31 -33.53 11.21
CA HIS A 3 10.63 -33.13 11.73
C HIS A 3 11.26 -34.17 12.66
N THR A 4 10.43 -34.85 13.44
CA THR A 4 10.81 -35.98 14.30
C THR A 4 11.39 -37.16 13.51
N GLY A 5 10.93 -37.38 12.29
CA GLY A 5 11.45 -38.45 11.43
C GLY A 5 12.86 -38.15 10.91
N THR A 6 13.13 -36.90 10.50
CA THR A 6 14.45 -36.54 9.96
C THR A 6 15.52 -36.50 11.04
N THR A 7 15.22 -35.95 12.22
CA THR A 7 16.16 -35.95 13.34
C THR A 7 16.45 -37.35 13.86
N ALA A 8 15.43 -38.23 13.93
CA ALA A 8 15.61 -39.63 14.30
C ALA A 8 16.53 -40.38 13.32
N ARG A 9 16.37 -40.15 12.00
CA ARG A 9 17.24 -40.78 10.98
C ARG A 9 18.69 -40.31 11.10
N ILE A 10 18.92 -39.03 11.33
CA ILE A 10 20.26 -38.46 11.53
C ILE A 10 20.89 -39.05 12.80
N MET A 11 20.14 -39.09 13.91
CA MET A 11 20.60 -39.67 15.17
C MET A 11 20.98 -41.15 15.00
N MET A 12 20.16 -41.93 14.29
CA MET A 12 20.45 -43.34 14.03
C MET A 12 21.74 -43.53 13.23
N GLY A 13 22.06 -42.64 12.30
CA GLY A 13 23.33 -42.65 11.57
C GLY A 13 24.54 -42.46 12.49
N PHE A 14 24.50 -41.51 13.43
CA PHE A 14 25.58 -41.30 14.41
C PHE A 14 25.73 -42.46 15.39
N VAL A 15 24.63 -43.09 15.79
CA VAL A 15 24.67 -44.28 16.66
C VAL A 15 25.36 -45.45 15.94
N LEU A 16 25.03 -45.70 14.67
CA LEU A 16 25.70 -46.72 13.86
C LEU A 16 27.20 -46.45 13.69
N LEU A 17 27.58 -45.18 13.49
CA LEU A 17 28.99 -44.78 13.43
C LEU A 17 29.71 -45.05 14.76
N GLY A 18 29.10 -44.70 15.90
CA GLY A 18 29.68 -44.95 17.22
C GLY A 18 29.86 -46.44 17.52
N LEU A 19 28.87 -47.28 17.15
CA LEU A 19 28.97 -48.73 17.24
C LEU A 19 30.07 -49.30 16.34
N PHE A 20 30.21 -48.75 15.13
CA PHE A 20 31.27 -49.15 14.20
C PHE A 20 32.68 -48.80 14.76
N VAL A 21 32.85 -47.60 15.32
CA VAL A 21 34.10 -47.17 15.96
C VAL A 21 34.46 -48.04 17.16
N SER A 22 33.50 -48.27 18.07
CA SER A 22 33.72 -49.09 19.26
C SER A 22 33.97 -50.57 18.91
N GLY A 23 33.14 -51.14 18.04
CA GLY A 23 33.22 -52.55 17.65
C GLY A 23 34.46 -52.86 16.80
N GLY A 24 34.79 -51.98 15.85
CA GLY A 24 36.00 -52.13 15.03
C GLY A 24 37.28 -52.03 15.86
N ALA A 25 37.34 -51.12 16.82
CA ALA A 25 38.49 -50.98 17.71
C ALA A 25 38.64 -52.19 18.67
N MET A 26 37.52 -52.73 19.16
CA MET A 26 37.52 -53.96 19.98
C MET A 26 37.93 -55.20 19.18
N LEU A 27 37.51 -55.31 17.92
CA LEU A 27 37.95 -56.40 17.03
C LEU A 27 39.44 -56.30 16.70
N ALA A 28 39.94 -55.10 16.43
CA ALA A 28 41.36 -54.87 16.14
C ALA A 28 42.26 -55.27 17.33
N THR A 29 41.86 -54.90 18.55
CA THR A 29 42.59 -55.30 19.77
C THR A 29 42.51 -56.80 20.05
N HIS A 30 41.43 -57.47 19.66
CA HIS A 30 41.34 -58.93 19.75
C HIS A 30 42.29 -59.62 18.76
N LEU A 31 42.37 -59.13 17.51
CA LEU A 31 43.25 -59.68 16.47
C LEU A 31 44.74 -59.45 16.75
N SER A 32 45.11 -58.39 17.48
CA SER A 32 46.50 -58.15 17.90
C SER A 32 47.00 -59.06 19.03
N GLY A 33 46.17 -59.99 19.53
CA GLY A 33 46.53 -60.90 20.60
C GLY A 33 46.65 -60.24 21.98
N THR A 34 46.28 -58.96 22.10
CA THR A 34 46.30 -58.24 23.38
C THR A 34 45.11 -58.69 24.24
N PRO A 35 45.32 -59.14 25.49
CA PRO A 35 44.23 -59.59 26.34
C PRO A 35 43.28 -58.42 26.64
N LEU A 36 41.99 -58.63 26.37
CA LEU A 36 40.99 -57.58 26.51
C LEU A 36 40.61 -57.42 27.99
N GLY A 37 41.29 -56.53 28.69
CA GLY A 37 40.92 -56.15 30.05
C GLY A 37 39.70 -55.24 30.09
N TRP A 38 38.98 -55.23 31.21
CA TRP A 38 37.81 -54.37 31.44
C TRP A 38 38.08 -52.87 31.19
N GLY A 39 39.30 -52.40 31.46
CA GLY A 39 39.70 -51.00 31.20
C GLY A 39 39.73 -50.64 29.71
N LEU A 40 40.24 -51.53 28.86
CA LEU A 40 40.26 -51.33 27.40
C LEU A 40 38.85 -51.37 26.80
N ALA A 41 38.01 -52.29 27.29
CA ALA A 41 36.60 -52.35 26.89
C ALA A 41 35.85 -51.05 27.23
N PHE A 42 36.05 -50.50 28.44
CA PHE A 42 35.47 -49.22 28.83
C PHE A 42 35.97 -48.06 27.96
N TYR A 43 37.28 -48.04 27.64
CA TYR A 43 37.86 -47.04 26.76
C TYR A 43 37.21 -47.05 25.36
N HIS A 44 37.05 -48.23 24.73
CA HIS A 44 36.41 -48.33 23.42
C HIS A 44 34.94 -47.92 23.45
N ALA A 45 34.20 -48.31 24.49
CA ALA A 45 32.82 -47.89 24.68
C ALA A 45 32.70 -46.36 24.84
N ALA A 46 33.58 -45.75 25.64
CA ALA A 46 33.62 -44.30 25.81
C ALA A 46 34.01 -43.58 24.52
N ALA A 47 34.96 -44.11 23.75
CA ALA A 47 35.35 -43.58 22.45
C ALA A 47 34.22 -43.65 21.42
N GLY A 48 33.50 -44.78 21.35
CA GLY A 48 32.31 -44.92 20.49
C GLY A 48 31.18 -43.98 20.88
N LEU A 49 30.93 -43.81 22.18
CA LEU A 49 29.94 -42.84 22.68
C LEU A 49 30.32 -41.42 22.28
N ALA A 50 31.59 -41.02 22.48
CA ALA A 50 32.08 -39.71 22.09
C ALA A 50 31.97 -39.48 20.57
N ALA A 51 32.33 -40.49 19.76
CA ALA A 51 32.22 -40.45 18.30
C ALA A 51 30.77 -40.30 17.79
N CYS A 52 29.79 -40.74 18.56
CA CYS A 52 28.37 -40.52 18.28
C CYS A 52 27.89 -39.14 18.78
N VAL A 53 28.10 -38.83 20.06
CA VAL A 53 27.46 -37.71 20.74
C VAL A 53 28.04 -36.37 20.32
N VAL A 54 29.37 -36.24 20.24
CA VAL A 54 30.02 -34.95 19.97
C VAL A 54 29.66 -34.40 18.58
N PRO A 55 29.78 -35.18 17.49
CA PRO A 55 29.41 -34.69 16.16
C PRO A 55 27.91 -34.44 16.02
N PHE A 56 27.06 -35.25 16.67
CA PHE A 56 25.62 -35.03 16.68
C PHE A 56 25.24 -33.71 17.34
N LEU A 57 25.81 -33.41 18.51
CA LEU A 57 25.57 -32.14 19.20
C LEU A 57 26.08 -30.94 18.38
N PHE A 58 27.23 -31.09 17.74
CA PHE A 58 27.78 -30.08 16.85
C PHE A 58 26.85 -29.82 15.66
N LEU A 59 26.42 -30.87 14.95
CA LEU A 59 25.49 -30.76 13.82
C LEU A 59 24.16 -30.13 14.24
N ARG A 60 23.63 -30.55 15.39
CA ARG A 60 22.37 -30.04 15.91
C ARG A 60 22.44 -28.55 16.18
N ARG A 61 23.46 -28.09 16.93
CA ARG A 61 23.62 -26.68 17.28
C ARG A 61 24.04 -25.81 16.10
N SER A 62 24.81 -26.35 15.16
CA SER A 62 25.32 -25.60 14.01
C SER A 62 24.30 -25.48 12.89
N LEU A 63 23.43 -26.49 12.68
CA LEU A 63 22.50 -26.53 11.56
C LEU A 63 21.03 -26.72 11.95
N LEU A 64 20.71 -27.78 12.71
CA LEU A 64 19.32 -28.18 12.91
C LEU A 64 18.51 -27.18 13.76
N ASP A 65 19.07 -26.71 14.87
CA ASP A 65 18.40 -25.76 15.76
C ASP A 65 18.21 -24.39 15.04
N PRO A 66 19.24 -23.77 14.42
CA PRO A 66 19.08 -22.52 13.66
C PRO A 66 18.08 -22.60 12.51
N LEU A 67 18.05 -23.70 11.75
CA LEU A 67 17.05 -23.89 10.69
C LEU A 67 15.63 -24.04 11.25
N SER A 68 15.49 -24.66 12.41
CA SER A 68 14.20 -24.73 13.09
C SER A 68 13.73 -23.35 13.54
N ASP A 69 14.63 -22.51 14.04
CA ASP A 69 14.30 -21.15 14.47
C ASP A 69 13.95 -20.25 13.29
N LEU A 70 14.69 -20.32 12.17
CA LEU A 70 14.32 -19.65 10.93
C LEU A 70 12.92 -20.07 10.45
N ARG A 71 12.64 -21.39 10.43
CA ARG A 71 11.32 -21.91 10.06
C ARG A 71 10.21 -21.38 10.98
N ARG A 72 10.46 -21.31 12.29
CA ARG A 72 9.50 -20.75 13.27
C ARG A 72 9.26 -19.27 13.00
N ALA A 73 10.30 -18.50 12.72
CA ALA A 73 10.18 -17.09 12.38
C ALA A 73 9.30 -16.89 11.12
N ILE A 74 9.55 -17.67 10.06
CA ILE A 74 8.75 -17.65 8.83
C ILE A 74 7.29 -18.01 9.10
N GLN A 75 7.04 -19.10 9.85
CA GLN A 75 5.67 -19.55 10.14
C GLN A 75 4.90 -18.55 11.00
N ALA A 76 5.55 -17.95 11.99
CA ALA A 76 4.94 -16.94 12.83
C ALA A 76 4.59 -15.69 12.01
N THR A 77 5.53 -15.17 11.21
CA THR A 77 5.29 -13.97 10.38
C THR A 77 4.23 -14.22 9.31
N ARG A 78 4.14 -15.44 8.77
CA ARG A 78 3.03 -15.80 7.90
C ARG A 78 1.69 -15.83 8.63
N GLY A 79 1.68 -16.22 9.91
CA GLY A 79 0.46 -16.38 10.71
C GLY A 79 -0.14 -15.06 11.17
N ASP A 80 0.68 -14.13 11.64
CA ASP A 80 0.24 -12.84 12.18
C ASP A 80 0.53 -11.64 11.28
N GLY A 81 1.34 -11.80 10.23
CA GLY A 81 1.76 -10.71 9.37
C GLY A 81 2.79 -9.78 10.01
N ASP A 82 3.36 -10.12 11.17
CA ASP A 82 4.33 -9.28 11.84
C ASP A 82 5.68 -9.32 11.10
N LEU A 83 5.89 -8.30 10.27
CA LEU A 83 7.10 -8.07 9.49
C LEU A 83 8.27 -7.53 10.34
N SER A 84 8.06 -7.21 11.62
CA SER A 84 9.13 -6.78 12.55
C SER A 84 9.94 -7.94 13.11
N ARG A 85 9.41 -9.17 12.99
CA ARG A 85 10.11 -10.38 13.40
C ARG A 85 11.41 -10.56 12.63
N ARG A 86 12.43 -11.05 13.32
CA ARG A 86 13.75 -11.37 12.77
C ARG A 86 14.15 -12.80 13.12
N ALA A 87 14.81 -13.47 12.17
CA ALA A 87 15.43 -14.76 12.41
C ALA A 87 16.79 -14.57 13.12
N PRO A 88 17.14 -15.40 14.12
CA PRO A 88 18.44 -15.34 14.79
C PRO A 88 19.60 -15.60 13.82
N LEU A 89 20.67 -14.81 13.93
CA LEU A 89 21.92 -15.03 13.19
C LEU A 89 22.79 -16.04 13.95
N ALA A 90 22.46 -17.32 13.84
CA ALA A 90 23.14 -18.40 14.55
C ALA A 90 23.47 -19.61 13.64
N GLY A 91 24.42 -20.42 14.10
CA GLY A 91 24.82 -21.66 13.44
C GLY A 91 25.99 -21.52 12.49
N SER A 92 25.99 -22.36 11.46
CA SER A 92 26.95 -22.32 10.35
C SER A 92 26.90 -21.00 9.56
N ALA A 93 27.93 -20.74 8.75
CA ALA A 93 27.93 -19.60 7.84
C ALA A 93 26.70 -19.58 6.92
N ALA A 94 26.33 -20.73 6.33
CA ALA A 94 25.19 -20.83 5.42
C ALA A 94 23.84 -20.54 6.11
N THR A 95 23.65 -20.99 7.36
CA THR A 95 22.43 -20.70 8.11
C THR A 95 22.33 -19.24 8.51
N VAL A 96 23.46 -18.63 8.90
CA VAL A 96 23.55 -17.19 9.20
C VAL A 96 23.24 -16.35 7.95
N GLU A 97 23.81 -16.70 6.80
CA GLU A 97 23.56 -16.02 5.53
C GLU A 97 22.09 -16.10 5.12
N THR A 98 21.47 -17.28 5.25
CA THR A 98 20.05 -17.46 4.93
C THR A 98 19.14 -16.67 5.89
N ALA A 99 19.47 -16.65 7.19
CA ALA A 99 18.75 -15.86 8.18
C ALA A 99 18.88 -14.35 7.91
N ARG A 100 20.06 -13.89 7.47
CA ARG A 100 20.27 -12.50 7.04
C ARG A 100 19.41 -12.16 5.83
N ALA A 101 19.44 -12.97 4.78
CA ALA A 101 18.61 -12.74 3.60
C ALA A 101 17.11 -12.69 3.93
N PHE A 102 16.63 -13.53 4.87
CA PHE A 102 15.27 -13.44 5.37
C PHE A 102 14.99 -12.11 6.08
N ASN A 103 15.90 -11.64 6.93
CA ASN A 103 15.75 -10.37 7.64
C ASN A 103 15.74 -9.17 6.68
N ASP A 104 16.61 -9.15 5.67
CA ASP A 104 16.69 -8.10 4.65
C ASP A 104 15.42 -8.05 3.79
N LEU A 105 14.84 -9.23 3.50
CA LEU A 105 13.55 -9.34 2.83
C LEU A 105 12.41 -8.77 3.69
N MET A 106 12.39 -9.05 4.99
CA MET A 106 11.38 -8.50 5.91
C MET A 106 11.50 -6.98 6.01
N GLU A 107 12.72 -6.45 6.09
CA GLU A 107 12.98 -5.00 6.07
C GLU A 107 12.47 -4.35 4.77
N SER A 108 12.72 -4.99 3.63
CA SER A 108 12.19 -4.52 2.34
C SER A 108 10.67 -4.49 2.32
N PHE A 109 9.98 -5.52 2.84
CA PHE A 109 8.52 -5.51 2.96
C PHE A 109 8.02 -4.42 3.90
N GLN A 110 8.67 -4.19 5.04
CA GLN A 110 8.31 -3.09 5.94
C GLN A 110 8.41 -1.74 5.23
N GLY A 111 9.48 -1.52 4.46
CA GLY A 111 9.64 -0.32 3.65
C GLY A 111 8.54 -0.14 2.60
N ILE A 112 8.15 -1.22 1.91
CA ILE A 112 7.05 -1.19 0.93
C ILE A 112 5.73 -0.85 1.62
N ILE A 113 5.38 -1.54 2.70
CA ILE A 113 4.14 -1.29 3.45
C ILE A 113 4.12 0.13 4.02
N GLY A 114 5.24 0.62 4.54
CA GLY A 114 5.37 2.01 4.99
C GLY A 114 5.06 3.02 3.89
N LYS A 115 5.58 2.81 2.67
CA LYS A 115 5.27 3.66 1.51
C LYS A 115 3.81 3.56 1.09
N VAL A 116 3.20 2.37 1.14
CA VAL A 116 1.78 2.19 0.84
C VAL A 116 0.93 2.99 1.83
N CYS A 117 1.15 2.84 3.13
CA CYS A 117 0.42 3.59 4.16
C CYS A 117 0.59 5.10 4.00
N PHE A 118 1.81 5.57 3.73
CA PHE A 118 2.10 6.98 3.48
C PHE A 118 1.34 7.52 2.25
N ASN A 119 1.37 6.78 1.14
CA ASN A 119 0.67 7.18 -0.09
C ASN A 119 -0.86 7.15 0.09
N SER A 120 -1.41 6.15 0.78
CA SER A 120 -2.83 6.10 1.10
C SER A 120 -3.27 7.30 1.93
N LYS A 121 -2.44 7.74 2.88
CA LYS A 121 -2.70 8.96 3.66
C LYS A 121 -2.73 10.21 2.78
N GLN A 122 -1.75 10.37 1.89
CA GLN A 122 -1.72 11.49 0.93
C GLN A 122 -2.94 11.50 0.01
N VAL A 123 -3.39 10.33 -0.46
CA VAL A 123 -4.62 10.24 -1.27
C VAL A 123 -5.84 10.66 -0.45
N GLY A 124 -5.93 10.27 0.82
CA GLY A 124 -6.97 10.73 1.74
C GLY A 124 -6.99 12.25 1.91
N GLU A 125 -5.82 12.85 2.19
CA GLU A 125 -5.67 14.31 2.32
C GLU A 125 -6.06 15.05 1.01
N ALA A 126 -5.63 14.54 -0.14
CA ALA A 126 -6.00 15.10 -1.44
C ALA A 126 -7.50 15.01 -1.71
N ALA A 127 -8.16 13.92 -1.30
CA ALA A 127 -9.60 13.77 -1.42
C ALA A 127 -10.36 14.77 -0.53
N GLU A 128 -9.89 15.03 0.70
CA GLU A 128 -10.47 16.07 1.57
C GLU A 128 -10.36 17.47 0.95
N ILE A 129 -9.20 17.80 0.37
CA ILE A 129 -9.01 19.06 -0.36
C ILE A 129 -9.97 19.15 -1.55
N LEU A 130 -10.10 18.08 -2.34
CA LEU A 130 -11.00 18.04 -3.50
C LEU A 130 -12.46 18.25 -3.09
N ILE A 131 -12.90 17.66 -1.97
CA ILE A 131 -14.25 17.87 -1.43
C ILE A 131 -14.47 19.34 -1.03
N ALA A 132 -13.48 19.96 -0.39
CA ALA A 132 -13.56 21.37 -0.01
C ALA A 132 -13.65 22.30 -1.24
N GLU A 133 -12.86 22.04 -2.29
CA GLU A 133 -12.92 22.78 -3.54
C GLU A 133 -14.23 22.55 -4.29
N ALA A 134 -14.73 21.32 -4.35
CA ALA A 134 -16.03 21.02 -4.95
C ALA A 134 -17.17 21.80 -4.26
N LYS A 135 -17.10 21.97 -2.93
CA LYS A 135 -18.08 22.79 -2.18
C LYS A 135 -17.97 24.28 -2.54
N LYS A 136 -16.76 24.81 -2.75
CA LYS A 136 -16.57 26.19 -3.22
C LYS A 136 -17.13 26.38 -4.62
N VAL A 137 -16.88 25.43 -5.52
CA VAL A 137 -17.43 25.45 -6.89
C VAL A 137 -18.96 25.44 -6.85
N ALA A 138 -19.57 24.56 -6.06
CA ALA A 138 -21.02 24.52 -5.90
C ALA A 138 -21.60 25.86 -5.41
N GLY A 139 -20.97 26.47 -4.39
CA GLY A 139 -21.36 27.79 -3.92
C GLY A 139 -21.20 28.90 -4.97
N GLY A 140 -20.13 28.86 -5.76
CA GLY A 140 -19.91 29.78 -6.88
C GLY A 140 -20.95 29.60 -8.00
N SER A 141 -21.33 28.35 -8.30
CA SER A 141 -22.39 28.05 -9.26
C SER A 141 -23.75 28.58 -8.80
N ASP A 142 -24.08 28.47 -7.52
CA ASP A 142 -25.29 29.08 -6.97
C ASP A 142 -25.29 30.61 -7.09
N GLN A 143 -24.14 31.24 -6.85
CA GLN A 143 -23.99 32.68 -7.01
C GLN A 143 -24.10 33.12 -8.48
N GLN A 144 -23.52 32.36 -9.41
CA GLN A 144 -23.66 32.58 -10.85
C GLN A 144 -25.12 32.42 -11.31
N ARG A 145 -25.85 31.44 -10.76
CA ARG A 145 -27.28 31.27 -11.03
C ARG A 145 -28.07 32.51 -10.61
N GLY A 146 -27.82 33.03 -9.41
CA GLY A 146 -28.47 34.27 -8.94
C GLY A 146 -28.14 35.48 -9.83
N ALA A 147 -26.90 35.61 -10.30
CA ALA A 147 -26.51 36.67 -11.22
C ALA A 147 -27.21 36.55 -12.59
N ALA A 148 -27.38 35.33 -13.09
CA ALA A 148 -28.14 35.07 -14.32
C ALA A 148 -29.62 35.42 -14.15
N GLU A 149 -30.25 35.05 -13.03
CA GLU A 149 -31.63 35.43 -12.70
C GLU A 149 -31.79 36.96 -12.64
N ALA A 150 -30.86 37.67 -12.00
CA ALA A 150 -30.86 39.15 -11.97
C ALA A 150 -30.70 39.76 -13.37
N THR A 151 -29.86 39.17 -14.22
CA THR A 151 -29.68 39.61 -15.61
C THR A 151 -30.96 39.40 -16.43
N MET A 152 -31.66 38.29 -16.23
CA MET A 152 -32.95 38.04 -16.88
C MET A 152 -33.98 39.11 -16.48
N HIS A 153 -34.07 39.44 -15.19
CA HIS A 153 -34.96 40.52 -14.73
C HIS A 153 -34.60 41.88 -15.35
N ALA A 154 -33.32 42.22 -15.45
CA ALA A 154 -32.90 43.44 -16.13
C ALA A 154 -33.29 43.44 -17.63
N MET A 155 -33.26 42.27 -18.29
CA MET A 155 -33.74 42.14 -19.67
C MET A 155 -35.26 42.30 -19.79
N GLU A 156 -36.03 41.78 -18.83
CA GLU A 156 -37.48 42.00 -18.75
C GLU A 156 -37.80 43.50 -18.62
N GLU A 157 -37.14 44.21 -17.71
CA GLU A 157 -37.29 45.66 -17.56
C GLU A 157 -36.88 46.42 -18.83
N MET A 158 -35.77 46.04 -19.46
CA MET A 158 -35.33 46.65 -20.72
C MET A 158 -36.34 46.44 -21.84
N ASN A 159 -36.96 45.26 -21.93
CA ASN A 159 -37.99 44.97 -22.94
C ASN A 159 -39.25 45.83 -22.72
N ILE A 160 -39.67 46.02 -21.47
CA ILE A 160 -40.75 46.97 -21.12
C ILE A 160 -40.37 48.39 -21.56
N GLY A 161 -39.14 48.83 -21.26
CA GLY A 161 -38.65 50.14 -21.68
C GLY A 161 -38.63 50.33 -23.20
N ILE A 162 -38.21 49.32 -23.96
CA ILE A 162 -38.22 49.36 -25.44
C ILE A 162 -39.65 49.48 -25.97
N ASN A 163 -40.61 48.72 -25.41
CA ASN A 163 -42.01 48.83 -25.81
C ASN A 163 -42.55 50.24 -25.54
N GLN A 164 -42.21 50.84 -24.39
CA GLN A 164 -42.63 52.20 -24.07
C GLN A 164 -41.98 53.27 -24.96
N VAL A 165 -40.72 53.07 -25.36
CA VAL A 165 -40.06 53.95 -26.35
C VAL A 165 -40.74 53.83 -27.72
N ALA A 166 -41.11 52.62 -28.14
CA ALA A 166 -41.83 52.40 -29.40
C ALA A 166 -43.21 53.07 -29.39
N GLU A 167 -43.98 52.92 -28.30
CA GLU A 167 -45.29 53.56 -28.14
C GLU A 167 -45.18 55.09 -28.14
N ASN A 168 -44.17 55.65 -27.45
CA ASN A 168 -43.89 57.10 -27.48
C ASN A 168 -43.51 57.59 -28.88
N ALA A 169 -42.75 56.81 -29.65
CA ALA A 169 -42.40 57.15 -31.02
C ALA A 169 -43.64 57.15 -31.94
N GLU A 170 -44.54 56.18 -31.78
CA GLU A 170 -45.81 56.11 -32.51
C GLU A 170 -46.73 57.29 -32.18
N MET A 171 -46.90 57.62 -30.89
CA MET A 171 -47.62 58.83 -30.47
C MET A 171 -47.00 60.11 -31.04
N THR A 172 -45.67 60.22 -31.04
CA THR A 172 -44.96 61.39 -31.61
C THR A 172 -45.21 61.50 -33.11
N ALA A 173 -45.16 60.39 -33.85
CA ALA A 173 -45.46 60.36 -35.28
C ALA A 173 -46.91 60.78 -35.56
N ALA A 174 -47.87 60.29 -34.78
CA ALA A 174 -49.28 60.69 -34.89
C ALA A 174 -49.50 62.19 -34.62
N ASN A 175 -48.82 62.74 -33.61
CA ASN A 175 -48.85 64.17 -33.30
C ASN A 175 -48.25 65.01 -34.42
N ALA A 176 -47.10 64.60 -34.98
CA ALA A 176 -46.47 65.28 -36.10
C ALA A 176 -47.36 65.28 -37.35
N GLN A 177 -48.04 64.16 -37.64
CA GLN A 177 -49.02 64.07 -38.72
C GLN A 177 -50.20 65.03 -38.50
N SER A 178 -50.73 65.08 -37.28
CA SER A 178 -51.82 66.01 -36.92
C SER A 178 -51.40 67.48 -37.06
N ALA A 179 -50.19 67.85 -36.62
CA ALA A 179 -49.65 69.20 -36.77
C ALA A 179 -49.45 69.59 -38.24
N ARG A 180 -49.06 68.64 -39.09
CA ARG A 180 -48.94 68.83 -40.55
C ARG A 180 -50.29 69.13 -41.18
N GLU A 181 -51.32 68.37 -40.84
CA GLU A 181 -52.70 68.61 -41.32
C GLU A 181 -53.23 69.97 -40.86
N LEU A 182 -52.99 70.34 -39.59
CA LEU A 182 -53.40 71.65 -39.07
C LEU A 182 -52.68 72.81 -39.78
N SER A 183 -51.37 72.67 -40.01
CA SER A 183 -50.57 73.66 -40.76
C SER A 183 -51.06 73.82 -42.19
N LYS A 184 -51.42 72.70 -42.85
CA LYS A 184 -52.00 72.71 -44.20
C LYS A 184 -53.33 73.47 -44.24
N LYS A 185 -54.24 73.18 -43.31
CA LYS A 185 -55.49 73.94 -43.15
C LYS A 185 -55.24 75.42 -42.90
N GLY A 186 -54.24 75.75 -42.06
CA GLY A 186 -53.83 77.13 -41.81
C GLY A 186 -53.35 77.85 -43.07
N ALA A 187 -52.52 77.20 -43.88
CA ALA A 187 -52.06 77.74 -45.16
C ALA A 187 -53.22 78.02 -46.13
N GLU A 188 -54.19 77.09 -46.24
CA GLU A 188 -55.39 77.27 -47.06
C GLU A 188 -56.29 78.43 -46.60
N ILE A 189 -56.28 78.77 -45.30
CA ILE A 189 -57.01 79.93 -44.76
C ILE A 189 -56.30 81.22 -45.14
N VAL A 190 -54.98 81.29 -44.99
CA VAL A 190 -54.18 82.46 -45.37
C VAL A 190 -54.30 82.72 -46.88
N ASP A 191 -54.19 81.68 -47.71
CA ASP A 191 -54.33 81.78 -49.16
C ASP A 191 -55.69 82.39 -49.55
N ARG A 192 -56.78 81.91 -48.92
CA ARG A 192 -58.13 82.46 -49.12
C ARG A 192 -58.32 83.89 -48.61
N ALA A 193 -57.59 84.32 -47.59
CA ALA A 193 -57.67 85.68 -47.04
C ALA A 193 -56.80 86.70 -47.80
N SER A 194 -55.86 86.22 -48.64
CA SER A 194 -54.92 87.04 -49.41
C SER A 194 -55.43 87.42 -50.80
N ALA A 195 -56.56 86.84 -51.22
CA ALA A 195 -57.27 87.11 -52.48
C ALA A 195 -58.39 88.13 -52.29
#